data_AF-A0A4Q3RJX7-F1
#
_entry.id   AF-A0A4Q3RJX7-F1
#
_cell.length_a   1.000
_cell.length_b   1.000
_cell.length_c   1.000
_cell.angle_alpha   90.00
_cell.angle_beta   90.00
_cell.angle_gamma   90.00
#
_symmetry.space_group_name_H-M   'P 1'
#
loop_
_entity.id
_entity.type
_entity.pdbx_description
1 polymer ?
#
loop_
_entity_poly.entity_id
_entity_poly.type
_entity_poly.pdbx_seq_one_letter_code
_entity_poly.pdbx_strand_id
1 'polypeptide(L)'
;VDAYVADPLCGFVSSASYFYYFFKGIKDAFRQENIRQIKTSIPVYCFAGDRDPVGGCGKGVIKLVENWRAAGASNIRYDLYKDGRHEMMNDINREEVLNNILLFINQNK
;
A
#
# COMPACT_ATOMS: atom_id res chain seq x y z
N VAL A 1 -14.07 16.23 5.31
CA VAL A 1 -15.02 15.17 5.68
C VAL A 1 -16.42 15.51 5.21
N ASP A 2 -16.90 16.73 5.43
CA ASP A 2 -18.26 17.14 5.02
C ASP A 2 -18.54 16.95 3.53
N ALA A 3 -17.58 17.29 2.66
CA ALA A 3 -17.69 17.04 1.22
C ALA A 3 -17.85 15.55 0.87
N TYR A 4 -17.16 14.65 1.59
CA TYR A 4 -17.32 13.20 1.42
C TYR A 4 -18.69 12.72 1.90
N VAL A 5 -19.17 13.25 3.02
CA VAL A 5 -20.47 12.88 3.59
C VAL A 5 -21.64 13.39 2.74
N ALA A 6 -21.48 14.57 2.12
CA ALA A 6 -22.50 15.18 1.27
C ALA A 6 -22.59 14.56 -0.13
N ASP A 7 -21.59 13.78 -0.55
CA ASP A 7 -21.55 13.17 -1.88
C ASP A 7 -22.42 11.90 -1.91
N PRO A 8 -23.50 11.84 -2.72
CA PRO A 8 -24.38 10.67 -2.82
C PRO A 8 -23.68 9.44 -3.40
N LEU A 9 -22.49 9.58 -3.99
CA LEU A 9 -21.66 8.47 -4.46
C LEU A 9 -20.72 7.95 -3.36
N CYS A 10 -20.71 8.54 -2.17
CA CYS A 10 -19.87 8.15 -1.05
C CYS A 10 -20.70 7.55 0.12
N GLY A 11 -20.02 6.90 1.07
CA GLY A 11 -20.65 6.41 2.32
C GLY A 11 -21.60 5.21 2.18
N PHE A 12 -21.80 4.67 0.98
CA PHE A 12 -22.62 3.48 0.78
C PHE A 12 -21.96 2.22 1.34
N VAL A 13 -22.77 1.32 1.90
CA VAL A 13 -22.29 0.00 2.33
C VAL A 13 -22.19 -0.90 1.11
N SER A 14 -21.02 -1.48 0.89
CA SER A 14 -20.83 -2.44 -0.20
C SER A 14 -21.64 -3.73 0.02
N SER A 15 -21.89 -4.48 -1.04
CA SER A 15 -22.65 -5.74 -0.95
C SER A 15 -21.90 -6.81 -0.14
N ALA A 16 -22.63 -7.79 0.39
CA ALA A 16 -22.02 -8.94 1.06
C ALA A 16 -21.04 -9.69 0.14
N SER A 17 -21.39 -9.83 -1.15
CA SER A 17 -20.52 -10.44 -2.17
C SER A 17 -19.23 -9.65 -2.36
N TYR A 18 -19.29 -8.31 -2.36
CA TYR A 18 -18.09 -7.48 -2.42
C TYR A 18 -17.13 -7.82 -1.28
N PHE A 19 -17.61 -7.79 -0.02
CA PHE A 19 -16.75 -8.10 1.12
C PHE A 19 -16.18 -9.51 1.06
N TYR A 20 -17.01 -10.50 0.70
CA TYR A 20 -16.56 -11.88 0.55
C TYR A 20 -15.40 -12.01 -0.45
N TYR A 21 -15.56 -11.48 -1.67
CA TYR A 21 -14.52 -11.58 -2.69
C TYR A 21 -13.30 -10.68 -2.41
N PHE A 22 -13.50 -9.53 -1.77
CA PHE A 22 -12.42 -8.64 -1.35
C PHE A 22 -11.48 -9.33 -0.37
N PHE A 23 -12.01 -9.87 0.74
CA PHE A 23 -11.18 -10.57 1.74
C PHE A 23 -10.62 -11.89 1.21
N LYS A 24 -11.37 -12.60 0.37
CA LYS A 24 -10.85 -13.78 -0.35
C LYS A 24 -9.65 -13.40 -1.22
N GLY A 25 -9.75 -12.31 -1.99
CA GLY A 25 -8.69 -11.80 -2.84
C GLY A 25 -7.44 -11.41 -2.06
N ILE A 26 -7.60 -10.70 -0.92
CA ILE A 26 -6.47 -10.40 -0.01
C ILE A 26 -5.81 -11.70 0.45
N LYS A 27 -6.58 -12.66 0.96
CA LYS A 27 -6.06 -13.95 1.43
C LYS A 27 -5.30 -14.68 0.32
N ASP A 28 -5.85 -14.69 -0.89
CA ASP A 28 -5.26 -15.36 -2.04
C ASP A 28 -3.96 -14.67 -2.50
N ALA A 29 -3.91 -13.34 -2.50
CA ALA A 29 -2.71 -12.57 -2.87
C ALA A 29 -1.49 -12.87 -1.97
N PHE A 30 -1.73 -13.13 -0.67
CA PHE A 30 -0.66 -13.44 0.28
C PHE A 30 -0.25 -14.93 0.34
N ARG A 31 -0.81 -15.79 -0.52
CA ARG A 31 -0.36 -17.18 -0.61
C ARG A 31 1.04 -17.26 -1.23
N GLN A 32 1.88 -18.14 -0.72
CA GLN A 32 3.28 -18.24 -1.15
C GLN A 32 3.41 -18.54 -2.65
N GLU A 33 2.56 -19.41 -3.18
CA GLU A 33 2.52 -19.77 -4.59
C GLU A 33 2.24 -18.55 -5.50
N ASN A 34 1.49 -17.56 -5.02
CA ASN A 34 1.19 -16.34 -5.76
C ASN A 34 2.30 -15.31 -5.60
N ILE A 35 2.87 -15.18 -4.40
CA ILE A 35 4.02 -14.30 -4.15
C ILE A 35 5.22 -14.71 -5.03
N ARG A 36 5.45 -16.01 -5.21
CA ARG A 36 6.54 -16.54 -6.07
C ARG A 36 6.37 -16.22 -7.56
N GLN A 37 5.18 -15.82 -8.01
CA GLN A 37 4.91 -15.43 -9.39
C GLN A 37 5.24 -13.96 -9.67
N ILE A 38 5.60 -13.19 -8.65
CA ILE A 38 5.97 -11.78 -8.82
C ILE A 38 7.23 -11.68 -9.67
N LYS A 39 7.22 -10.77 -10.65
CA LYS A 39 8.39 -10.47 -11.46
C LYS A 39 9.40 -9.67 -10.64
N THR A 40 10.36 -10.38 -10.05
CA THR A 40 11.37 -9.87 -9.11
C THR A 40 12.35 -8.85 -9.71
N SER A 41 12.39 -8.73 -11.03
CA SER A 41 13.22 -7.75 -11.74
C SER A 41 12.61 -6.35 -11.81
N ILE A 42 11.32 -6.18 -11.47
CA ILE A 42 10.66 -4.87 -11.50
C ILE A 42 11.03 -4.12 -10.20
N PRO A 43 11.56 -2.89 -10.29
CA PRO A 43 11.74 -2.03 -9.13
C PRO A 43 10.40 -1.75 -8.44
N VAL A 44 10.34 -1.88 -7.12
CA VAL A 44 9.13 -1.55 -6.35
C VAL A 44 9.43 -0.55 -5.24
N TYR A 45 8.52 0.41 -5.08
CA TYR A 45 8.51 1.34 -3.97
C TYR A 45 7.22 1.21 -3.18
N CYS A 46 7.35 0.87 -1.90
CA CYS A 46 6.24 0.79 -0.95
C CYS A 46 6.30 1.94 0.04
N PHE A 47 5.16 2.55 0.35
CA PHE A 47 5.12 3.56 1.41
C PHE A 47 3.82 3.50 2.20
N ALA A 48 3.90 3.87 3.47
CA ALA A 48 2.74 4.04 4.34
C ALA A 48 3.05 5.03 5.47
N GLY A 49 2.02 5.49 6.16
CA GLY A 49 2.15 6.21 7.41
C GLY A 49 2.37 5.26 8.59
N ASP A 50 3.15 5.68 9.58
CA ASP A 50 3.39 4.88 10.79
C ASP A 50 2.18 4.84 11.75
N ARG A 51 1.14 5.65 11.52
CA ARG A 51 -0.14 5.64 12.24
C ARG A 51 -1.28 5.03 11.43
N ASP A 52 -1.01 4.42 10.28
CA ASP A 52 -2.05 3.74 9.50
C ASP A 52 -2.49 2.42 10.18
N PRO A 53 -3.72 2.33 10.73
CA PRO A 53 -4.20 1.09 11.34
C PRO A 53 -4.41 -0.03 10.32
N VAL A 54 -4.65 0.29 9.03
CA VAL A 54 -4.86 -0.71 7.98
C VAL A 54 -3.59 -1.54 7.77
N GLY A 55 -2.43 -0.86 7.74
CA GLY A 55 -1.12 -1.49 7.69
C GLY A 55 -0.59 -1.98 9.04
N GLY A 56 -1.40 -1.98 10.11
CA GLY A 56 -0.93 -2.33 11.45
C GLY A 56 0.16 -1.39 11.97
N CYS A 57 0.03 -0.09 11.71
CA CYS A 57 0.98 0.96 12.08
C CYS A 57 2.39 0.67 11.51
N GLY A 58 2.46 0.46 10.20
CA GLY A 58 3.70 0.20 9.45
C GLY A 58 4.16 -1.26 9.40
N LYS A 59 3.70 -2.12 10.31
CA LYS A 59 4.11 -3.55 10.36
C LYS A 59 3.79 -4.32 9.09
N GLY A 60 2.65 -4.03 8.46
CA GLY A 60 2.19 -4.68 7.24
C GLY A 60 3.09 -4.38 6.05
N VAL A 61 3.57 -3.14 5.89
CA VAL A 61 4.51 -2.76 4.83
C VAL A 61 5.85 -3.44 5.01
N ILE A 62 6.38 -3.47 6.25
CA ILE A 62 7.64 -4.17 6.55
C ILE A 62 7.53 -5.65 6.17
N LYS A 63 6.46 -6.32 6.61
CA LYS A 63 6.20 -7.74 6.29
C LYS A 63 6.06 -7.98 4.79
N LEU A 64 5.43 -7.07 4.05
CA LEU A 64 5.31 -7.17 2.60
C LEU A 64 6.69 -7.13 1.91
N VAL A 65 7.53 -6.17 2.31
CA VAL A 65 8.90 -6.03 1.78
C VAL A 65 9.73 -7.28 2.09
N GLU A 66 9.65 -7.81 3.31
CA GLU A 66 10.33 -9.04 3.71
C GLU A 66 9.89 -10.24 2.87
N ASN A 67 8.58 -10.40 2.64
CA ASN A 67 8.05 -11.49 1.81
C ASN A 67 8.55 -11.41 0.36
N TRP A 68 8.62 -10.21 -0.23
CA TRP A 68 9.12 -10.06 -1.59
C TRP A 68 10.64 -10.26 -1.69
N ARG A 69 11.40 -9.78 -0.70
CA ARG A 69 12.85 -10.08 -0.61
C ARG A 69 13.09 -11.57 -0.50
N ALA A 70 12.31 -12.28 0.32
CA ALA A 70 12.37 -13.74 0.43
C ALA A 70 11.98 -14.44 -0.88
N ALA A 71 11.14 -13.82 -1.72
CA ALA A 71 10.79 -14.30 -3.05
C ALA A 71 11.84 -13.97 -4.13
N GLY A 72 12.92 -13.26 -3.79
CA GLY A 72 14.02 -12.94 -4.70
C GLY A 72 13.95 -11.56 -5.34
N ALA A 73 13.04 -10.69 -4.92
CA ALA A 73 13.02 -9.30 -5.37
C ALA A 73 14.20 -8.52 -4.76
N SER A 74 15.03 -7.94 -5.62
CA SER A 74 16.27 -7.27 -5.23
C SER A 74 16.16 -5.75 -5.17
N ASN A 75 15.26 -5.14 -5.95
CA ASN A 75 15.08 -3.70 -6.00
C ASN A 75 13.77 -3.28 -5.33
N ILE A 76 13.77 -3.26 -4.00
CA ILE A 76 12.64 -2.80 -3.20
C ILE A 76 13.07 -1.67 -2.27
N ARG A 77 12.49 -0.50 -2.47
CA ARG A 77 12.53 0.64 -1.54
C ARG A 77 11.26 0.64 -0.70
N TYR A 78 11.36 1.03 0.57
CA TYR A 78 10.18 1.43 1.31
C TYR A 78 10.44 2.61 2.24
N ASP A 79 9.39 3.39 2.48
CA ASP A 79 9.41 4.51 3.43
C ASP A 79 8.19 4.43 4.38
N LEU A 80 8.44 4.66 5.68
CA LEU A 80 7.38 4.85 6.68
C LEU A 80 7.39 6.30 7.14
N TYR A 81 6.32 7.01 6.84
CA TYR A 81 6.20 8.43 7.11
C TYR A 81 5.68 8.65 8.53
N LYS A 82 6.47 9.40 9.31
CA LYS A 82 6.18 9.68 10.71
C LYS A 82 4.87 10.47 10.83
N ASP A 83 4.02 10.03 11.75
CA ASP A 83 2.71 10.60 12.09
C ASP A 83 1.67 10.55 10.95
N GLY A 84 2.06 10.05 9.76
CA GLY A 84 1.16 9.83 8.64
C GLY A 84 0.16 8.70 8.93
N ARG A 85 -1.04 8.82 8.37
CA ARG A 85 -2.13 7.84 8.47
C ARG A 85 -2.24 7.09 7.14
N HIS A 86 -3.47 6.92 6.63
CA HIS A 86 -3.74 6.02 5.51
C HIS A 86 -3.53 6.69 4.13
N GLU A 87 -4.06 7.89 3.93
CA GLU A 87 -4.08 8.54 2.62
C GLU A 87 -2.81 9.37 2.36
N MET A 88 -1.65 8.73 2.22
CA MET A 88 -0.35 9.41 2.21
C MET A 88 -0.18 10.57 1.20
N MET A 89 -0.90 10.54 0.07
CA MET A 89 -0.88 11.63 -0.91
C MET A 89 -1.80 12.80 -0.54
N ASN A 90 -2.65 12.64 0.46
CA ASN A 90 -3.56 13.66 1.00
C ASN A 90 -3.26 13.97 2.48
N ASP A 91 -2.28 13.30 3.08
CA ASP A 91 -1.90 13.44 4.49
C ASP A 91 -0.85 14.54 4.70
N ILE A 92 -0.45 14.75 5.97
CA ILE A 92 0.51 15.78 6.38
C ILE A 92 1.87 15.66 5.69
N ASN A 93 2.27 14.46 5.26
CA ASN A 93 3.55 14.19 4.58
C ASN A 93 3.44 14.27 3.05
N ARG A 94 2.34 14.78 2.50
CA ARG A 94 2.06 14.79 1.05
C ARG A 94 3.23 15.24 0.19
N GLU A 95 3.84 16.38 0.49
CA GLU A 95 4.95 16.92 -0.31
C GLU A 95 6.16 15.99 -0.30
N GLU A 96 6.48 15.40 0.86
CA GLU A 96 7.57 14.43 1.00
C GLU A 96 7.29 13.16 0.20
N VAL A 97 6.05 12.64 0.31
CA VAL A 97 5.59 11.45 -0.42
C VAL A 97 5.68 11.66 -1.92
N LEU A 98 5.17 12.79 -2.44
CA LEU A 98 5.18 13.11 -3.87
C LEU A 98 6.61 13.26 -4.40
N ASN A 99 7.49 13.94 -3.67
CA ASN A 99 8.90 14.08 -4.05
C ASN A 99 9.61 12.71 -4.09
N ASN A 100 9.36 11.84 -3.12
CA ASN A 100 9.96 10.50 -3.09
C ASN A 100 9.42 9.59 -4.20
N ILE A 101 8.13 9.71 -4.56
CA ILE A 101 7.57 9.03 -5.74
C ILE A 101 8.26 9.50 -7.02
N LEU A 102 8.40 10.82 -7.21
CA LEU A 102 9.06 11.38 -8.40
C LEU A 102 10.54 10.95 -8.48
N LEU A 103 11.25 10.96 -7.34
CA LEU A 103 12.62 10.49 -7.26
C LEU A 103 12.72 9.02 -7.68
N PHE A 104 11.87 8.16 -7.13
CA PHE A 104 11.84 6.74 -7.45
C PHE A 104 11.59 6.50 -8.94
N ILE A 105 10.61 7.19 -9.54
CA ILE A 105 10.31 7.09 -10.96
C ILE A 105 11.52 7.52 -11.80
N ASN A 106 12.12 8.68 -11.49
CA ASN A 106 13.26 9.19 -12.27
C ASN A 106 14.51 8.30 -12.17
N GLN A 107 14.71 7.59 -11.06
CA GLN A 107 15.82 6.65 -10.88
C GLN A 107 15.62 5.31 -11.61
N ASN A 108 14.39 4.96 -11.98
CA ASN A 108 14.02 3.67 -12.57
C ASN A 108 13.31 3.84 -13.94
N LYS A 109 13.59 4.95 -14.64
CA LYS A 109 13.16 5.17 -16.03
C LYS A 109 13.89 4.25 -17.00
#